data_AF-A0A350HDS4-F1
#
_entry.id   AF-A0A350HDS4-F1
#
_cell.length_a   1.000
_cell.length_b   1.000
_cell.length_c   1.000
_cell.angle_alpha   90.00
_cell.angle_beta   90.00
_cell.angle_gamma   90.00
#
_symmetry.space_group_name_H-M   'P 1'
#
loop_
_entity.id
_entity.type
_entity.pdbx_description
1 polymer ?
#
loop_
_entity_poly.entity_id
_entity_poly.type
_entity_poly.pdbx_seq_one_letter_code
_entity_poly.pdbx_strand_id
1 'polypeptide(L)'
;GPAYLKKGLKERGHAVIHAATYQHQKRDTTEIAQTISPIIDSITHITTHSQKGLDHLHTVSEKEYMPTLKQKTLLVTSQHMRASATEHGFQSVICSDNNGPTQIVNSISAHRKGAIYG
;
A
#
# COMPACT_ATOMS: atom_id res chain seq x y z
N GLY A 1 -0.88 17.20 6.92
CA GLY A 1 -0.24 16.57 8.08
C GLY A 1 -1.13 15.46 8.61
N PRO A 2 -0.58 14.35 9.12
CA PRO A 2 -1.39 13.24 9.59
C PRO A 2 -2.33 13.66 10.73
N ALA A 3 -3.60 13.27 10.67
CA ALA A 3 -4.62 13.68 11.63
C ALA A 3 -4.25 13.30 13.08
N TYR A 4 -3.57 12.17 13.27
CA TYR A 4 -3.09 11.70 14.57
C TYR A 4 -2.01 12.61 15.17
N LEU A 5 -1.10 13.15 14.35
CA LEU A 5 -0.03 14.03 14.81
C LEU A 5 -0.61 15.38 15.27
N LYS A 6 -1.55 15.93 14.51
CA LYS A 6 -2.27 17.15 14.88
C LYS A 6 -3.03 16.98 16.20
N LYS A 7 -3.68 15.83 16.39
CA LYS A 7 -4.38 15.50 17.64
C LYS A 7 -3.39 15.41 18.81
N GLY A 8 -2.33 14.61 18.68
CA GLY A 8 -1.35 14.41 19.74
C GLY A 8 -0.57 15.67 20.13
N LEU A 9 -0.35 16.60 19.19
CA LEU A 9 0.27 17.91 19.48
C LEU A 9 -0.71 18.85 20.20
N LYS A 10 -1.98 18.89 19.79
CA LYS A 10 -3.02 19.68 20.48
C LYS A 10 -3.28 19.21 21.90
N GLU A 11 -3.33 17.89 22.12
CA GLU A 11 -3.50 17.29 23.45
C GLU A 11 -2.34 17.65 24.41
N ARG A 12 -1.16 17.95 23.86
CA ARG A 12 0.01 18.42 24.60
C ARG A 12 0.08 19.96 24.71
N GLY A 13 -0.98 20.67 24.34
CA GLY A 13 -1.07 22.13 24.44
C GLY A 13 -0.32 22.90 23.35
N HIS A 14 0.16 22.24 22.30
CA HIS A 14 0.83 22.92 21.20
C HIS A 14 -0.17 23.48 20.18
N ALA A 15 0.05 24.73 19.76
CA ALA A 15 -0.61 25.29 18.59
C ALA A 15 -0.06 24.63 17.32
N VAL A 16 -0.95 24.15 16.45
CA VAL A 16 -0.56 23.45 15.21
C VAL A 16 -1.12 24.20 14.00
N ILE A 17 -0.22 24.71 13.17
CA ILE A 17 -0.54 25.31 11.87
C ILE A 17 -0.15 24.30 10.78
N HIS A 18 -1.07 24.03 9.85
CA HIS A 18 -0.79 23.20 8.69
C HIS A 18 -0.64 24.08 7.45
N ALA A 19 0.59 24.25 6.99
CA ALA A 19 0.89 24.89 5.72
C ALA A 19 1.04 23.82 4.63
N ALA A 20 -0.04 23.55 3.90
CA ALA A 20 0.03 22.65 2.75
C ALA A 20 0.71 23.37 1.58
N THR A 21 1.90 22.92 1.18
CA THR A 21 2.66 23.49 0.05
C THR A 21 2.29 22.87 -1.29
N TYR A 22 1.56 21.75 -1.27
CA TYR A 22 1.05 21.07 -2.46
C TYR A 22 -0.19 20.24 -2.09
N GLN A 23 -0.96 19.88 -3.10
CA GLN A 23 -2.07 18.94 -2.98
C GLN A 23 -1.87 17.78 -3.94
N HIS A 24 -2.08 16.57 -3.44
CA HIS A 24 -2.11 15.39 -4.30
C HIS A 24 -3.45 15.36 -5.05
N GLN A 25 -3.43 15.64 -6.35
CA GLN A 25 -4.58 15.43 -7.22
C GLN A 25 -4.96 13.94 -7.30
N LYS A 26 -6.25 13.69 -7.50
CA LYS A 26 -6.77 12.35 -7.79
C LYS A 26 -6.26 11.98 -9.19
N ARG A 27 -5.45 10.92 -9.29
CA ARG A 27 -5.00 10.42 -10.59
C ARG A 27 -6.18 9.75 -11.30
N ASP A 28 -6.23 9.89 -12.62
CA ASP A 28 -6.98 8.94 -13.42
C ASP A 28 -6.34 7.56 -13.22
N THR A 29 -7.17 6.58 -12.95
CA THR A 29 -6.76 5.23 -12.58
C THR A 29 -7.21 4.18 -13.60
N THR A 30 -7.89 4.63 -14.66
CA THR A 30 -8.34 3.78 -15.77
C THR A 30 -7.15 3.07 -16.43
N GLU A 31 -6.00 3.74 -16.51
CA GLU A 31 -4.74 3.18 -17.04
C GLU A 31 -4.19 2.01 -16.20
N ILE A 32 -4.47 1.98 -14.90
CA ILE A 32 -3.93 0.94 -14.00
C ILE A 32 -4.57 -0.41 -14.34
N ALA A 33 -5.88 -0.45 -14.61
CA ALA A 33 -6.56 -1.67 -15.00
C ALA A 33 -6.00 -2.22 -16.33
N GLN A 34 -5.80 -1.34 -17.32
CA GLN A 34 -5.20 -1.70 -18.62
C GLN A 34 -3.76 -2.19 -18.47
N THR A 35 -3.00 -1.62 -17.52
CA THR A 35 -1.61 -2.01 -17.26
C THR A 35 -1.52 -3.35 -16.53
N ILE A 36 -2.44 -3.62 -15.60
CA ILE A 36 -2.43 -4.84 -14.78
C ILE A 36 -2.99 -6.04 -15.54
N SER A 37 -4.05 -5.84 -16.33
CA SER A 37 -4.74 -6.91 -17.08
C SER A 37 -3.80 -7.89 -17.81
N PRO A 38 -2.79 -7.45 -18.60
CA PRO A 38 -1.91 -8.36 -19.33
C PRO A 38 -0.91 -9.14 -18.45
N ILE A 39 -0.72 -8.74 -17.19
CA ILE A 39 0.32 -9.30 -16.30
C ILE A 39 -0.25 -9.84 -14.99
N ILE A 40 -1.57 -9.79 -14.78
CA ILE A 40 -2.19 -10.06 -13.48
C ILE A 40 -1.82 -11.43 -12.92
N ASP A 41 -1.71 -12.44 -13.79
CA ASP A 41 -1.38 -13.80 -13.40
C ASP A 41 0.10 -13.95 -13.05
N SER A 42 0.99 -13.25 -13.75
CA SER A 42 2.45 -13.29 -13.52
C SER A 42 2.91 -12.43 -12.35
N ILE A 43 2.08 -11.49 -11.87
CA ILE A 43 2.36 -10.73 -10.65
C ILE A 43 2.42 -11.72 -9.47
N THR A 44 3.55 -11.69 -8.77
CA THR A 44 3.75 -12.42 -7.50
C THR A 44 3.74 -11.49 -6.29
N HIS A 45 4.24 -10.26 -6.49
CA HIS A 45 4.39 -9.25 -5.45
C HIS A 45 3.82 -7.92 -5.91
N ILE A 46 3.13 -7.24 -5.00
CA ILE A 46 2.63 -5.88 -5.18
C ILE A 46 3.30 -5.03 -4.10
N THR A 47 3.82 -3.86 -4.44
CA THR A 47 4.46 -2.96 -3.47
C THR A 47 3.66 -1.67 -3.33
N THR A 48 3.37 -1.26 -2.10
CA THR A 48 2.75 0.03 -1.82
C THR A 48 3.60 0.81 -0.80
N HIS A 49 3.90 2.07 -1.11
CA HIS A 49 4.81 2.90 -0.31
C HIS A 49 4.10 3.92 0.57
N SER A 50 2.77 3.99 0.49
CA SER A 50 1.97 4.89 1.31
C SER A 50 0.56 4.36 1.48
N GLN A 51 -0.09 4.74 2.58
CA GLN A 51 -1.50 4.40 2.82
C GLN A 51 -2.38 4.87 1.65
N LYS A 52 -2.17 6.10 1.16
CA LYS A 52 -2.93 6.62 0.01
C LYS A 52 -2.75 5.78 -1.26
N GLY A 53 -1.56 5.22 -1.48
CA GLY A 53 -1.29 4.30 -2.60
C GLY A 53 -2.02 2.97 -2.44
N LEU A 54 -2.09 2.45 -1.21
CA LEU A 54 -2.85 1.25 -0.87
C LEU A 54 -4.36 1.48 -1.04
N ASP A 55 -4.88 2.61 -0.57
CA ASP A 55 -6.30 2.98 -0.73
C ASP A 55 -6.67 3.10 -2.22
N HIS A 56 -5.79 3.71 -3.02
CA HIS A 56 -5.96 3.78 -4.48
C HIS A 56 -5.94 2.39 -5.11
N LEU A 57 -5.00 1.52 -4.73
CA LEU A 57 -5.00 0.14 -5.22
C LEU A 57 -6.37 -0.50 -4.98
N HIS A 58 -6.91 -0.39 -3.76
CA HIS A 58 -8.22 -0.93 -3.41
C HIS A 58 -9.36 -0.34 -4.27
N THR A 59 -9.47 0.99 -4.35
CA THR A 59 -10.56 1.67 -5.08
C THR A 59 -10.57 1.34 -6.58
N VAL A 60 -9.40 1.15 -7.18
CA VAL A 60 -9.27 0.98 -8.64
C VAL A 60 -9.54 -0.45 -9.06
N SER A 61 -9.16 -1.41 -8.21
CA SER A 61 -9.26 -2.82 -8.55
C SER A 61 -10.53 -3.49 -8.03
N GLU A 62 -11.34 -2.78 -7.23
CA GLU A 62 -12.63 -3.23 -6.67
C GLU A 62 -13.62 -3.80 -7.70
N LYS A 63 -13.42 -3.59 -9.01
CA LYS A 63 -14.38 -4.01 -10.04
C LYS A 63 -14.04 -5.28 -10.83
N GLU A 64 -12.79 -5.73 -10.87
CA GLU A 64 -12.43 -6.89 -11.71
C GLU A 64 -11.28 -7.74 -11.15
N TYR A 65 -10.16 -7.12 -10.77
CA TYR A 65 -8.93 -7.86 -10.42
C TYR A 65 -8.67 -7.99 -8.92
N MET A 66 -9.48 -7.37 -8.05
CA MET A 66 -9.24 -7.41 -6.60
C MET A 66 -9.16 -8.80 -5.99
N PRO A 67 -10.06 -9.75 -6.33
CA PRO A 67 -9.96 -11.11 -5.80
C PRO A 67 -8.59 -11.73 -6.08
N THR A 68 -8.08 -11.58 -7.31
CA THR A 68 -6.77 -12.10 -7.72
C THR A 68 -5.63 -11.37 -7.03
N LEU A 69 -5.68 -10.04 -6.97
CA LEU A 69 -4.64 -9.22 -6.33
C LEU A 69 -4.54 -9.46 -4.82
N LYS A 70 -5.66 -9.75 -4.12
CA LYS A 70 -5.68 -10.07 -2.68
C LYS A 70 -5.01 -11.41 -2.34
N GLN A 71 -4.89 -12.31 -3.32
CA GLN A 71 -4.16 -13.57 -3.20
C GLN A 71 -2.64 -13.39 -3.45
N LYS A 72 -2.22 -12.26 -4.04
CA LYS A 72 -0.80 -11.97 -4.25
C LYS A 72 -0.15 -11.48 -2.95
N THR A 73 1.17 -11.52 -2.91
CA THR A 73 1.92 -11.00 -1.76
C THR A 73 2.00 -9.48 -1.84
N LEU A 74 1.42 -8.79 -0.85
CA LEU A 74 1.49 -7.35 -0.74
C LEU A 74 2.64 -6.95 0.19
N LEU A 75 3.54 -6.10 -0.28
CA LEU A 75 4.54 -5.44 0.53
C LEU A 75 4.09 -4.01 0.86
N VAL A 76 4.18 -3.68 2.14
CA VAL A 76 3.91 -2.36 2.70
C VAL A 76 5.11 -1.86 3.49
N THR A 77 5.19 -0.55 3.72
CA THR A 77 6.35 0.08 4.38
C THR A 77 6.10 0.48 5.83
N SER A 78 4.97 0.12 6.42
CA SER A 78 4.68 0.38 7.84
C SER A 78 3.65 -0.61 8.42
N GLN A 79 3.74 -0.86 9.73
CA GLN A 79 2.77 -1.72 10.43
C GLN A 79 1.33 -1.20 10.35
N HIS A 80 1.14 0.12 10.29
CA HIS A 80 -0.18 0.72 10.09
C HIS A 80 -0.80 0.31 8.74
N MET A 81 0.01 0.37 7.67
CA MET A 81 -0.44 -0.10 6.35
C MET A 81 -0.67 -1.61 6.34
N ARG A 82 0.10 -2.38 7.10
CA ARG A 82 -0.10 -3.83 7.22
C ARG A 82 -1.46 -4.15 7.81
N ALA A 83 -1.79 -3.51 8.94
CA ALA A 83 -3.11 -3.65 9.57
C ALA A 83 -4.23 -3.28 8.58
N SER A 84 -4.09 -2.12 7.93
CA SER A 84 -5.05 -1.67 6.91
C SER A 84 -5.20 -2.67 5.76
N ALA A 85 -4.11 -3.18 5.20
CA ALA A 85 -4.16 -4.17 4.12
C ALA A 85 -4.87 -5.48 4.55
N THR A 86 -4.60 -5.95 5.77
CA THR A 86 -5.26 -7.14 6.32
C THR A 86 -6.77 -6.89 6.52
N GLU A 87 -7.17 -5.72 7.00
CA GLU A 87 -8.58 -5.32 7.10
C GLU A 87 -9.28 -5.29 5.72
N HIS A 88 -8.54 -4.92 4.67
CA HIS A 88 -9.03 -4.96 3.29
C HIS A 88 -8.98 -6.35 2.65
N GLY A 89 -8.59 -7.40 3.39
CA GLY A 89 -8.67 -8.79 2.97
C GLY A 89 -7.49 -9.30 2.13
N PHE A 90 -6.33 -8.63 2.16
CA PHE A 90 -5.10 -9.20 1.60
C PHE A 90 -4.64 -10.40 2.44
N GLN A 91 -4.37 -11.52 1.77
CA GLN A 91 -4.05 -12.78 2.44
C GLN A 91 -2.58 -12.89 2.88
N SER A 92 -1.67 -12.28 2.12
CA SER A 92 -0.23 -12.26 2.40
C SER A 92 0.27 -10.83 2.41
N VAL A 93 0.68 -10.33 3.59
CA VAL A 93 1.17 -8.96 3.75
C VAL A 93 2.53 -8.96 4.46
N ILE A 94 3.55 -8.45 3.78
CA ILE A 94 4.91 -8.24 4.30
C ILE A 94 5.08 -6.76 4.64
N CYS A 95 5.67 -6.47 5.80
CA CYS A 95 6.07 -5.12 6.16
C CYS A 95 7.60 -4.99 6.12
N SER A 96 8.12 -3.99 5.40
CA SER A 96 9.55 -3.66 5.40
C SER A 96 9.95 -2.68 6.51
N ASP A 97 8.97 -2.10 7.23
CA ASP A 97 9.13 -1.05 8.25
C ASP A 97 9.92 0.20 7.81
N ASN A 98 10.23 0.30 6.51
CA ASN A 98 10.98 1.37 5.89
C ASN A 98 10.66 1.42 4.38
N ASN A 99 10.67 2.61 3.79
CA ASN A 99 10.47 2.81 2.35
C ASN A 99 11.77 2.79 1.52
N GLY A 100 12.92 2.53 2.14
CA GLY A 100 14.21 2.42 1.48
C GLY A 100 14.24 1.27 0.45
N PRO A 101 14.77 1.49 -0.77
CA PRO A 101 14.80 0.48 -1.83
C PRO A 101 15.47 -0.83 -1.41
N THR A 102 16.59 -0.75 -0.68
CA THR A 102 17.33 -1.91 -0.18
C THR A 102 16.50 -2.72 0.82
N GLN A 103 15.81 -2.05 1.74
CA GLN A 103 14.96 -2.71 2.73
C GLN A 103 13.79 -3.43 2.04
N ILE A 104 13.17 -2.80 1.04
CA ILE A 104 12.09 -3.41 0.26
C ILE A 104 12.59 -4.69 -0.45
N VAL A 105 13.71 -4.62 -1.15
CA VAL A 105 14.28 -5.77 -1.87
C VAL A 105 14.69 -6.89 -0.91
N ASN A 106 15.26 -6.54 0.24
CA ASN A 106 15.62 -7.52 1.28
C ASN A 106 14.37 -8.19 1.86
N SER A 107 13.31 -7.43 2.14
CA SER A 107 12.03 -7.96 2.61
C SER A 107 11.41 -8.92 1.59
N ILE A 108 11.42 -8.57 0.29
CA ILE A 108 10.96 -9.48 -0.78
C ILE A 108 11.82 -10.75 -0.80
N SER A 109 13.15 -10.60 -0.73
CA SER A 109 14.09 -11.73 -0.80
C SER A 109 13.94 -12.69 0.37
N ALA A 110 13.72 -12.18 1.58
CA ALA A 110 13.53 -12.98 2.79
C ALA A 110 12.20 -13.75 2.79
N HIS A 111 11.20 -13.26 2.06
CA HIS A 111 9.86 -13.85 1.99
C HIS A 111 9.60 -14.56 0.65
N ARG A 112 10.67 -14.97 -0.06
CA ARG A 112 10.65 -15.69 -1.35
C ARG A 112 9.88 -17.01 -1.41
N LYS A 113 9.02 -17.33 -0.42
CA LYS A 113 7.95 -18.32 -0.59
C LYS A 113 6.72 -17.63 -1.20
N GLY A 114 6.88 -17.09 -2.40
CA GLY A 114 5.74 -16.91 -3.29
C GLY A 114 5.14 -18.30 -3.52
N ALA A 115 3.84 -18.44 -3.31
CA ALA A 115 3.15 -19.70 -3.40
C ALA A 115 3.51 -20.41 -4.71
N ILE A 116 3.99 -21.65 -4.59
CA ILE A 116 4.10 -22.60 -5.68
C ILE A 116 2.65 -22.98 -6.02
N TYR A 117 2.02 -22.24 -6.91
CA TYR A 117 0.87 -22.74 -7.66
C TYR A 117 1.30 -22.74 -9.12
N GLY A 118 1.87 -23.88 -9.53
CA GLY A 118 1.77 -24.37 -10.89
C GLY A 118 0.44 -25.09 -11.09
#